data_AF-A0AAE1KVF1-F1
#
_entry.id   AF-A0AAE1KVF1-F1
#
_cell.length_a   1.000
_cell.length_b   1.000
_cell.length_c   1.000
_cell.angle_alpha   90.00
_cell.angle_beta   90.00
_cell.angle_gamma   90.00
#
_symmetry.space_group_name_H-M   'P 1'
#
loop_
_entity.id
_entity.type
_entity.pdbx_description
1 polymer ?
#
loop_
_entity_poly.entity_id
_entity_poly.type
_entity_poly.pdbx_seq_one_letter_code
_entity_poly.pdbx_strand_id
1 'polypeptide(L)'
;MYSQPKVRSVDEARYNKLMQMTGKIDQDKPLTNIKRIDCALLPPSRRALDKKLQRAQYVSILWNHANLACPDQGLSPTDYGWSANGNLLQPVWFDGPALPDALFTDRDNNKDDSNDACSDSDETTIVESTEDVDSDADDHIYHEPSDDEAWSEDSDTDSQDVE
;
A
#
# COMPACT_ATOMS: atom_id res chain seq x y z
N MET A 1 7.84 -1.97 16.66
CA MET A 1 7.23 -2.16 15.33
C MET A 1 5.91 -1.40 15.31
N TYR A 2 5.63 -0.52 14.32
CA TYR A 2 4.38 0.28 14.28
C TYR A 2 4.02 0.98 15.61
N SER A 3 4.98 1.66 16.23
CA SER A 3 4.85 2.33 17.53
C SER A 3 4.51 1.42 18.73
N GLN A 4 4.68 0.10 18.60
CA GLN A 4 4.58 -0.88 19.68
C GLN A 4 5.99 -1.43 20.01
N PRO A 5 6.64 -0.97 21.10
CA PRO A 5 8.05 -1.30 21.36
C PRO A 5 8.28 -2.73 21.87
N LYS A 6 7.29 -3.33 22.53
CA LYS A 6 7.37 -4.70 23.09
C LYS A 6 6.90 -5.79 22.12
N VAL A 7 6.40 -5.41 20.94
CA VAL A 7 5.82 -6.33 19.97
C VAL A 7 6.82 -6.60 18.86
N ARG A 8 7.11 -7.89 18.64
CA ARG A 8 8.07 -8.37 17.64
C ARG A 8 7.41 -8.94 16.38
N SER A 9 6.14 -9.33 16.47
CA SER A 9 5.38 -9.85 15.34
C SER A 9 4.54 -8.76 14.68
N VAL A 10 4.60 -8.69 13.36
CA VAL A 10 3.76 -7.78 12.56
C VAL A 10 2.28 -8.12 12.73
N ASP A 11 1.94 -9.41 12.73
CA ASP A 11 0.55 -9.88 12.87
C ASP A 11 0.01 -9.58 14.27
N GLU A 12 0.85 -9.71 15.30
CA GLU A 12 0.50 -9.32 16.67
C GLU A 12 0.26 -7.80 16.76
N ALA A 13 1.14 -6.99 16.15
CA ALA A 13 0.97 -5.54 16.11
C ALA A 13 -0.33 -5.14 15.38
N ARG A 14 -0.65 -5.84 14.28
CA ARG A 14 -1.89 -5.67 13.52
C ARG A 14 -3.11 -6.01 14.37
N TYR A 15 -3.10 -7.16 15.06
CA TYR A 15 -4.17 -7.57 15.94
C TYR A 15 -4.39 -6.59 17.10
N ASN A 16 -3.31 -6.17 17.77
CA ASN A 16 -3.38 -5.18 18.84
C ASN A 16 -3.98 -3.86 18.36
N LYS A 17 -3.61 -3.40 17.16
CA LYS A 17 -4.18 -2.19 16.56
C LYS A 17 -5.67 -2.37 16.27
N LEU A 18 -6.08 -3.51 15.73
CA LEU A 18 -7.49 -3.82 15.50
C LEU A 18 -8.28 -3.75 16.81
N MET A 19 -7.80 -4.40 17.88
CA MET A 19 -8.45 -4.37 19.19
C MET A 19 -8.53 -2.96 19.79
N GLN A 20 -7.53 -2.11 19.53
CA GLN A 20 -7.59 -0.70 19.94
C GLN A 20 -8.66 0.09 19.16
N MET A 21 -8.90 -0.26 17.90
CA MET A 21 -9.90 0.41 17.06
C MET A 21 -11.32 -0.08 17.34
N THR A 22 -11.50 -1.37 17.66
CA THR A 22 -12.81 -2.01 17.85
C THR A 22 -13.21 -2.18 19.31
N GLY A 23 -12.30 -1.94 20.26
CA GLY A 23 -12.50 -2.35 21.64
C GLY A 23 -12.51 -3.87 21.80
N LYS A 24 -12.92 -4.33 22.99
CA LYS A 24 -13.04 -5.77 23.30
C LYS A 24 -14.13 -6.39 22.44
N ILE A 25 -13.81 -7.52 21.80
CA ILE A 25 -14.78 -8.34 21.07
C ILE A 25 -15.60 -9.13 22.10
N ASP A 26 -16.92 -8.97 22.05
CA ASP A 26 -17.87 -9.83 22.75
C ASP A 26 -18.04 -11.12 21.95
N GLN A 27 -17.92 -12.28 22.59
CA GLN A 27 -18.09 -13.58 21.91
C GLN A 27 -19.52 -13.79 21.42
N ASP A 28 -20.51 -13.30 22.17
CA ASP A 28 -21.93 -13.45 21.80
C ASP A 28 -22.33 -12.48 20.68
N LYS A 29 -21.62 -11.35 20.56
CA LYS A 29 -21.91 -10.29 19.58
C LYS A 29 -20.63 -9.67 18.99
N PRO A 30 -19.85 -10.42 18.20
CA PRO A 30 -18.49 -10.03 17.80
C PRO A 30 -18.43 -8.80 16.89
N LEU A 31 -19.51 -8.46 16.20
CA LEU A 31 -19.57 -7.35 15.26
C LEU A 31 -20.12 -6.04 15.85
N THR A 32 -20.58 -6.04 17.11
CA THR A 32 -21.28 -4.87 17.70
C THR A 32 -20.45 -3.60 17.72
N ASN A 33 -19.15 -3.73 17.99
CA ASN A 33 -18.23 -2.60 18.09
C ASN A 33 -17.45 -2.32 16.79
N ILE A 34 -17.70 -3.10 15.74
CA ILE A 34 -17.05 -2.96 14.44
C ILE A 34 -17.87 -1.97 13.61
N LYS A 35 -17.52 -0.68 13.66
CA LYS A 35 -18.14 0.36 12.83
C LYS A 35 -17.07 1.23 12.20
N ARG A 36 -17.12 1.37 10.87
CA ARG A 36 -16.27 2.29 10.08
C ARG A 36 -14.77 2.19 10.41
N ILE A 37 -14.24 0.97 10.48
CA ILE A 37 -12.80 0.77 10.67
C ILE A 37 -12.09 1.14 9.37
N ASP A 38 -11.23 2.16 9.44
CA ASP A 38 -10.27 2.40 8.37
C ASP A 38 -9.15 1.36 8.43
N CYS A 39 -9.26 0.34 7.59
CA CYS A 39 -8.28 -0.73 7.49
C CYS A 39 -6.90 -0.26 7.02
N ALA A 40 -6.76 0.94 6.44
CA ALA A 40 -5.46 1.49 6.03
C ALA A 40 -4.59 1.87 7.25
N LEU A 41 -5.19 2.08 8.42
CA LEU A 41 -4.50 2.36 9.68
C LEU A 41 -3.92 1.12 10.36
N LEU A 42 -4.30 -0.08 9.87
CA LEU A 42 -3.77 -1.33 10.38
C LEU A 42 -2.37 -1.59 9.78
N PRO A 43 -1.39 -2.01 10.59
CA PRO A 43 -0.15 -2.57 10.06
C PRO A 43 -0.43 -3.64 8.99
N PRO A 44 0.38 -3.77 7.93
CA PRO A 44 0.22 -4.85 6.95
C PRO A 44 0.22 -6.22 7.65
N SER A 45 -0.34 -7.25 7.02
CA SER A 45 -0.07 -8.61 7.49
C SER A 45 1.38 -8.99 7.21
N ARG A 46 1.93 -9.96 7.94
CA ARG A 46 3.27 -10.51 7.65
C ARG A 46 3.41 -10.95 6.21
N ARG A 47 2.37 -11.60 5.66
CA ARG A 47 2.33 -12.10 4.28
C ARG A 47 2.39 -10.95 3.26
N ALA A 48 1.66 -9.86 3.52
CA ALA A 48 1.69 -8.69 2.65
C ALA A 48 3.04 -7.95 2.73
N LEU A 49 3.62 -7.88 3.93
CA LEU A 49 4.94 -7.28 4.12
C LEU A 49 6.03 -8.06 3.38
N ASP A 50 5.98 -9.40 3.44
CA ASP A 50 6.93 -10.28 2.75
C ASP A 50 6.94 -10.05 1.23
N LYS A 51 5.75 -10.02 0.60
CA LYS A 51 5.63 -9.70 -0.83
C LYS A 51 6.13 -8.30 -1.18
N LYS A 52 5.87 -7.31 -0.31
CA LYS A 52 6.41 -5.96 -0.50
C LYS A 52 7.93 -5.94 -0.43
N LEU A 53 8.52 -6.69 0.50
CA LEU A 53 9.98 -6.79 0.63
C LEU A 53 10.60 -7.47 -0.57
N GLN A 54 10.01 -8.56 -1.07
CA GLN A 54 10.44 -9.23 -2.30
C GLN A 54 10.44 -8.26 -3.49
N ARG A 55 9.36 -7.51 -3.71
CA ARG A 55 9.30 -6.51 -4.79
C ARG A 55 10.36 -5.41 -4.63
N ALA A 56 10.54 -4.92 -3.40
CA ALA A 56 11.56 -3.91 -3.13
C ALA A 56 12.97 -4.46 -3.42
N GLN A 57 13.24 -5.70 -3.02
CA GLN A 57 14.50 -6.37 -3.29
C GLN A 57 14.78 -6.50 -4.80
N TYR A 58 13.79 -6.88 -5.61
CA TYR A 58 13.92 -6.93 -7.06
C TYR A 58 14.37 -5.59 -7.64
N VAL A 59 13.65 -4.53 -7.27
CA VAL A 59 13.94 -3.17 -7.74
C VAL A 59 15.35 -2.75 -7.27
N SER A 60 15.71 -3.02 -6.02
CA SER A 60 17.06 -2.73 -5.51
C SER A 60 18.17 -3.48 -6.26
N ILE A 61 17.98 -4.76 -6.58
CA ILE A 61 18.95 -5.53 -7.36
C ILE A 61 19.07 -4.94 -8.78
N LEU A 62 17.94 -4.64 -9.42
CA LEU A 62 17.93 -4.07 -10.76
C LEU A 62 18.69 -2.74 -10.84
N TRP A 63 18.49 -1.86 -9.85
CA TRP A 63 19.24 -0.60 -9.77
C TRP A 63 20.71 -0.79 -9.43
N ASN A 64 21.06 -1.80 -8.62
CA ASN A 64 22.46 -2.14 -8.36
C ASN A 64 23.17 -2.61 -9.64
N HIS A 65 22.44 -3.29 -10.53
CA HIS A 65 22.94 -3.75 -11.81
C HIS A 65 22.81 -2.73 -12.96
N ALA A 66 22.43 -1.48 -12.68
CA ALA A 66 22.15 -0.48 -13.71
C ALA A 66 23.34 -0.15 -14.62
N ASN A 67 24.57 -0.49 -14.20
CA ASN A 67 25.78 -0.35 -14.99
C ASN A 67 26.02 -1.51 -16.00
N LEU A 68 25.25 -2.59 -15.92
CA LEU A 68 25.34 -3.73 -16.83
C LEU A 68 24.47 -3.48 -18.07
N ALA A 69 24.88 -4.02 -19.23
CA ALA A 69 24.09 -3.91 -20.46
C ALA A 69 22.72 -4.60 -20.35
N CYS A 70 22.60 -5.64 -19.51
CA CYS A 70 21.36 -6.35 -19.22
C CYS A 70 21.19 -6.45 -17.69
N PRO A 71 20.63 -5.42 -17.01
CA PRO A 71 20.52 -5.37 -15.56
C PRO A 71 19.64 -6.47 -14.94
N ASP A 72 18.70 -7.00 -15.73
CA ASP A 72 17.74 -8.05 -15.38
C ASP A 72 18.26 -9.47 -15.67
N GLN A 73 19.49 -9.61 -16.16
CA GLN A 73 20.02 -10.93 -16.54
C GLN A 73 20.01 -11.90 -15.35
N GLY A 74 19.26 -12.99 -15.49
CA GLY A 74 19.09 -14.01 -14.44
C GLY A 74 18.11 -13.63 -13.32
N LEU A 75 17.39 -12.51 -13.46
CA LEU A 75 16.41 -12.03 -12.49
C LEU A 75 15.00 -12.14 -13.09
N SER A 76 14.13 -12.93 -12.48
CA SER A 76 12.73 -13.01 -12.90
C SER A 76 11.82 -12.25 -11.92
N PRO A 77 11.01 -11.27 -12.35
CA PRO A 77 10.11 -10.54 -11.45
C PRO A 77 9.10 -11.48 -10.75
N THR A 78 8.76 -12.61 -11.36
CA THR A 78 7.83 -13.59 -10.75
C THR A 78 8.37 -14.24 -9.48
N ASP A 79 9.69 -14.26 -9.31
CA ASP A 79 10.34 -14.76 -8.10
C ASP A 79 10.34 -13.72 -6.96
N TYR A 80 9.90 -12.49 -7.25
CA TYR A 80 9.95 -11.34 -6.35
C TYR A 80 8.59 -10.69 -6.12
N GLY A 81 7.53 -11.49 -5.98
CA GLY A 81 6.21 -10.99 -5.58
C GLY A 81 5.49 -10.21 -6.68
N TRP A 82 5.83 -10.46 -7.94
CA TRP A 82 5.05 -10.08 -9.12
C TRP A 82 4.41 -11.32 -9.75
N SER A 83 3.33 -11.13 -10.50
CA SER A 83 2.77 -12.11 -11.42
C SER A 83 2.74 -11.54 -12.84
N ALA A 84 2.92 -12.40 -13.83
CA ALA A 84 2.73 -12.03 -15.22
C ALA A 84 1.25 -12.12 -15.58
N ASN A 85 0.69 -11.03 -16.12
CA ASN A 85 -0.63 -10.98 -16.72
C ASN A 85 -0.48 -10.46 -18.15
N GLY A 86 -0.30 -11.39 -19.08
CA GLY A 86 0.09 -11.08 -20.45
C GLY A 86 1.44 -10.36 -20.49
N ASN A 87 1.43 -9.14 -21.02
CA ASN A 87 2.63 -8.29 -21.14
C ASN A 87 2.83 -7.35 -19.93
N LEU A 88 2.01 -7.47 -18.89
CA LEU A 88 2.05 -6.61 -17.71
C LEU A 88 2.46 -7.40 -16.46
N LEU A 89 3.21 -6.74 -15.59
CA LEU A 89 3.48 -7.24 -14.25
C LEU A 89 2.42 -6.71 -13.29
N GLN A 90 1.84 -7.60 -12.48
CA GLN A 90 0.91 -7.24 -11.43
C GLN A 90 1.50 -7.59 -10.06
N PRO A 91 1.40 -6.70 -9.06
CA PRO A 91 1.87 -7.02 -7.71
C PRO A 91 1.05 -8.16 -7.11
N VAL A 92 1.73 -9.18 -6.60
CA VAL A 92 1.09 -10.18 -5.73
C VAL A 92 1.03 -9.60 -4.32
N TRP A 93 -0.13 -9.18 -3.86
CA TRP A 93 -0.24 -8.46 -2.58
C TRP A 93 0.04 -9.34 -1.37
N PHE A 94 -0.42 -10.58 -1.37
CA PHE A 94 -0.20 -11.58 -0.33
C PHE A 94 -0.45 -12.98 -0.92
N ASP A 95 0.10 -14.02 -0.30
CA ASP A 95 -0.20 -15.40 -0.66
C ASP A 95 -1.44 -15.92 0.08
N GLY A 96 -2.06 -16.97 -0.46
CA GLY A 96 -3.12 -17.74 0.18
C GLY A 96 -4.47 -17.01 0.31
N PRO A 97 -5.42 -17.60 1.03
CA PRO A 97 -6.78 -17.07 1.07
C PRO A 97 -6.84 -15.79 1.89
N ALA A 98 -7.68 -14.85 1.44
CA ALA A 98 -7.92 -13.58 2.13
C ALA A 98 -8.66 -13.78 3.48
N LEU A 99 -9.43 -14.86 3.58
CA LEU A 99 -10.20 -15.26 4.75
C LEU A 99 -9.86 -16.72 5.09
N PRO A 100 -9.70 -17.08 6.37
CA PRO A 100 -9.49 -18.47 6.76
C PRO A 100 -10.72 -19.33 6.45
N ASP A 101 -10.51 -20.53 5.94
CA ASP A 101 -11.59 -21.45 5.49
C ASP A 101 -12.58 -21.81 6.61
N ALA A 102 -12.12 -21.78 7.87
CA ALA A 102 -12.93 -22.02 9.07
C ALA A 102 -14.10 -21.04 9.24
N LEU A 103 -14.16 -19.92 8.50
CA LEU A 103 -15.29 -19.00 8.53
C LEU A 103 -16.49 -19.48 7.69
N PHE A 104 -16.32 -20.51 6.86
CA PHE A 104 -17.34 -20.96 5.90
C PHE A 104 -17.95 -22.33 6.23
N THR A 105 -17.64 -22.93 7.39
CA THR A 105 -17.97 -24.33 7.71
C THR A 105 -19.45 -24.64 7.99
N ASP A 106 -20.34 -23.65 8.07
CA ASP A 106 -21.73 -23.87 8.55
C ASP A 106 -22.83 -23.85 7.46
N ARG A 107 -22.49 -23.81 6.16
CA ARG A 107 -23.49 -23.57 5.10
C ARG A 107 -24.11 -24.79 4.41
N ASP A 108 -23.60 -26.01 4.60
CA ASP A 108 -24.03 -27.17 3.80
C ASP A 108 -25.06 -28.12 4.45
N ASN A 109 -25.57 -27.82 5.67
CA ASN A 109 -26.50 -28.73 6.35
C ASN A 109 -27.98 -28.32 6.37
N ASN A 110 -28.39 -27.22 5.70
CA ASN A 110 -29.80 -26.89 5.53
C ASN A 110 -30.10 -26.45 4.09
N LYS A 111 -30.37 -27.42 3.21
CA LYS A 111 -31.28 -27.18 2.09
C LYS A 111 -32.69 -27.12 2.66
N ASP A 112 -33.17 -25.90 2.90
CA ASP A 112 -34.61 -25.68 2.95
C ASP A 112 -34.98 -24.71 1.83
N ASP A 113 -35.87 -25.16 0.97
CA ASP A 113 -36.36 -24.44 -0.20
C ASP A 113 -37.17 -23.23 0.26
N SER A 114 -36.68 -22.02 0.01
CA SER A 114 -37.52 -20.83 0.03
C SER A 114 -36.98 -19.80 -0.96
N ASN A 115 -37.67 -19.67 -2.09
CA ASN A 115 -37.55 -18.55 -3.00
C ASN A 115 -37.78 -17.24 -2.24
N ASP A 116 -36.79 -16.36 -2.20
CA ASP A 116 -37.05 -14.93 -2.03
C ASP A 116 -36.11 -14.14 -2.94
N ALA A 117 -36.72 -13.48 -3.93
CA ALA A 117 -36.04 -12.74 -4.97
C ALA A 117 -35.83 -11.31 -4.48
N CYS A 118 -34.60 -10.97 -4.08
CA CYS A 118 -34.22 -9.58 -3.84
C CYS A 118 -33.68 -8.99 -5.14
N SER A 119 -34.56 -8.34 -5.90
CA SER A 119 -34.20 -7.46 -7.02
C SER A 119 -33.71 -6.13 -6.47
N ASP A 120 -32.39 -5.90 -6.53
CA ASP A 120 -31.80 -4.60 -6.18
C ASP A 120 -31.77 -3.73 -7.45
N SER A 121 -32.61 -2.70 -7.48
CA SER A 121 -32.64 -1.70 -8.54
C SER A 121 -31.98 -0.44 -8.01
N ASP A 122 -30.68 -0.32 -8.27
CA ASP A 122 -29.84 0.81 -7.89
C ASP A 122 -30.10 1.98 -8.86
N GLU A 123 -30.94 2.95 -8.47
CA GLU A 123 -30.99 4.26 -9.12
C GLU A 123 -30.70 5.34 -8.07
N THR A 124 -29.46 5.83 -8.06
CA THR A 124 -29.05 6.98 -7.24
C THR A 124 -28.91 8.21 -8.14
N THR A 125 -29.90 9.10 -8.08
CA THR A 125 -29.86 10.44 -8.64
C THR A 125 -29.00 11.33 -7.75
N ILE A 126 -27.85 11.79 -8.26
CA ILE A 126 -26.98 12.76 -7.57
C ILE A 126 -27.53 14.16 -7.84
N VAL A 127 -28.04 14.83 -6.81
CA VAL A 127 -28.30 16.27 -6.82
C VAL A 127 -27.13 16.97 -6.14
N GLU A 128 -26.35 17.68 -6.96
CA GLU A 128 -25.23 18.53 -6.55
C GLU A 128 -25.81 19.89 -6.14
N SER A 129 -25.59 20.31 -4.89
CA SER A 129 -25.89 21.67 -4.44
C SER A 129 -24.61 22.30 -3.93
N THR A 130 -24.09 23.21 -4.76
CA THR A 130 -22.96 24.10 -4.50
C THR A 130 -23.47 25.44 -4.03
N GLU A 131 -23.23 25.84 -2.77
CA GLU A 131 -23.31 27.24 -2.35
C GLU A 131 -22.25 27.55 -1.27
N ASP A 132 -21.19 28.24 -1.72
CA ASP A 132 -20.58 29.47 -1.18
C ASP A 132 -20.45 29.70 0.34
N VAL A 133 -19.19 29.85 0.79
CA VAL A 133 -18.81 30.87 1.79
C VAL A 133 -17.45 31.48 1.46
N ASP A 134 -17.42 32.81 1.57
CA ASP A 134 -16.49 33.80 1.03
C ASP A 134 -15.42 34.24 2.06
N SER A 135 -14.25 34.64 1.53
CA SER A 135 -13.25 35.61 2.03
C SER A 135 -12.74 35.57 3.49
N ASP A 136 -11.41 35.42 3.68
CA ASP A 136 -10.62 36.53 4.28
C ASP A 136 -9.08 36.47 4.04
N ALA A 137 -8.58 37.62 3.58
CA ALA A 137 -7.26 38.25 3.71
C ALA A 137 -5.94 37.59 3.21
N ASP A 138 -5.42 38.25 2.18
CA ASP A 138 -4.13 38.26 1.49
C ASP A 138 -3.00 38.94 2.31
N ASP A 139 -1.76 38.42 2.20
CA ASP A 139 -0.51 39.15 1.94
C ASP A 139 0.74 38.38 2.43
N HIS A 140 1.32 37.56 1.54
CA HIS A 140 2.72 37.16 1.64
C HIS A 140 3.36 37.21 0.25
N ILE A 141 3.96 38.36 -0.07
CA ILE A 141 4.92 38.54 -1.15
C ILE A 141 6.07 37.52 -0.98
N TYR A 142 6.09 36.51 -1.85
CA TYR A 142 7.26 35.66 -2.04
C TYR A 142 8.17 36.31 -3.07
N HIS A 143 9.31 36.81 -2.60
CA HIS A 143 10.41 37.25 -3.44
C HIS A 143 11.13 35.99 -3.94
N GLU A 144 11.01 35.70 -5.24
CA GLU A 144 11.69 34.61 -5.93
C GLU A 144 13.17 35.01 -6.15
N PRO A 145 14.16 34.29 -5.61
CA PRO A 145 15.55 34.48 -6.00
C PRO A 145 15.83 33.74 -7.31
N SER A 146 16.30 34.51 -8.31
CA SER A 146 16.79 34.04 -9.61
C SER A 146 18.10 33.28 -9.43
N ASP A 147 18.05 31.95 -9.47
CA ASP A 147 19.24 31.07 -9.48
C ASP A 147 19.70 30.88 -10.94
N ASP A 148 20.33 31.93 -11.47
CA ASP A 148 21.09 31.87 -12.71
C ASP A 148 22.59 31.69 -12.41
N GLU A 149 22.97 30.64 -11.66
CA GLU A 149 24.38 30.23 -11.62
C GLU A 149 24.63 29.14 -12.65
N ALA A 150 25.07 29.62 -13.81
CA ALA A 150 25.66 28.83 -14.87
C ALA A 150 26.85 28.03 -14.34
N TRP A 151 26.76 26.72 -14.53
CA TRP A 151 27.84 25.75 -14.36
C TRP A 151 29.14 26.25 -14.99
N SER A 152 30.11 26.67 -14.18
CA SER A 152 31.46 26.95 -14.67
C SER A 152 32.19 25.64 -14.92
N GLU A 153 32.43 25.37 -16.20
CA GLU A 153 33.24 24.27 -16.72
C GLU A 153 34.67 24.27 -16.18
N ASP A 154 35.16 23.05 -15.97
CA ASP A 154 36.50 22.66 -15.55
C ASP A 154 37.64 23.37 -16.32
N SER A 155 38.69 23.71 -15.58
CA SER A 155 40.03 23.90 -16.17
C SER A 155 41.09 23.42 -15.18
N ASP A 156 41.27 22.10 -15.10
CA ASP A 156 42.47 21.48 -14.54
C ASP A 156 43.63 21.66 -15.54
N THR A 157 44.46 22.66 -15.30
CA THR A 157 45.73 22.84 -16.03
C THR A 157 46.83 22.05 -15.32
N ASP A 158 47.15 20.87 -15.84
CA ASP A 158 48.32 20.07 -15.44
C ASP A 158 49.59 20.67 -16.05
N SER A 159 50.39 21.35 -15.22
CA SER A 159 51.71 21.85 -15.59
C SER A 159 52.76 20.80 -15.25
N GLN A 160 53.21 20.04 -16.24
CA GLN A 160 54.44 19.27 -16.15
C GLN A 160 55.49 19.89 -17.08
N ASP A 161 56.39 20.67 -16.49
CA ASP A 161 57.73 20.92 -17.03
C ASP A 161 58.72 20.10 -16.19
N VAL A 162 59.34 19.11 -16.82
CA VAL A 162 60.55 18.44 -16.33
C VAL A 162 61.52 18.38 -17.51
N GLU A 163 62.57 19.18 -17.42
CA GLU A 163 63.78 19.08 -18.25
C GLU A 163 64.96 18.69 -17.34
#